data_AF-A0A496S5B9-F1
#
_entry.id   AF-A0A496S5B9-F1
#
_cell.length_a   1.000
_cell.length_b   1.000
_cell.length_c   1.000
_cell.angle_alpha   90.00
_cell.angle_beta   90.00
_cell.angle_gamma   90.00
#
_symmetry.space_group_name_H-M   'P 1'
#
loop_
_entity.id
_entity.type
_entity.pdbx_description
1 polymer ?
#
loop_
_entity_poly.entity_id
_entity_poly.type
_entity_poly.pdbx_seq_one_letter_code
_entity_poly.pdbx_strand_id
1 'polypeptide(L)'
;MKKVLFLVGVLLFSSLNLLFGQHLEIVDLEGKVLVRKVPLTWQSAKLGMFLDKDYELKTYSNSSCILAFDSELENVIKISENSQVKIESLFPSRVFISQGRIFSLIKDLRQAQSFKVRTPVAVAGARGTGWISSFGGSAEFLCLEDSIHIQGFDPQGNLTGEEDVDEGFGIEVDEDGELGDIFKLTSEDYQDWQGFKEDLGEIVEERGEEETVGEKEGEDSEESLEYMENLRDEDLEDVRRETQEDQSQVFQEEKRAEEEQRDTTISGEGGQDEGGTLQTQ
;
A
#
# COMPACT_ATOMS: atom_id res chain seq x y z
N MET A 1 36.15 7.13 -20.50
CA MET A 1 35.36 5.89 -20.40
C MET A 1 34.70 5.64 -19.04
N LYS A 2 34.88 6.49 -18.01
CA LYS A 2 34.14 6.37 -16.72
C LYS A 2 32.75 7.02 -16.70
N LYS A 3 32.50 8.03 -17.56
CA LYS A 3 31.21 8.74 -17.62
C LYS A 3 30.08 7.96 -18.33
N VAL A 4 30.43 6.95 -19.12
CA VAL A 4 29.45 6.09 -19.82
C VAL A 4 28.96 4.95 -18.92
N LEU A 5 29.75 4.52 -17.92
CA LEU A 5 29.32 3.51 -16.95
C LEU A 5 28.29 4.04 -15.95
N PHE A 6 28.28 5.33 -15.64
CA PHE A 6 27.35 5.92 -14.67
C PHE A 6 25.92 6.06 -15.23
N LEU A 7 25.79 6.25 -16.54
CA LEU A 7 24.50 6.38 -17.23
C LEU A 7 23.74 5.04 -17.40
N VAL A 8 24.46 3.91 -17.44
CA VAL A 8 23.83 2.57 -17.52
C VAL A 8 23.35 2.08 -16.15
N GLY A 9 23.97 2.54 -15.05
CA GLY A 9 23.52 2.23 -13.69
C GLY A 9 22.21 2.93 -13.29
N VAL A 10 22.00 4.17 -13.74
CA VAL A 10 20.78 4.95 -13.46
C VAL A 10 19.59 4.46 -14.30
N LEU A 11 19.83 3.96 -15.52
CA LEU A 11 18.79 3.39 -16.38
C LEU A 11 18.35 1.97 -15.97
N LEU A 12 19.16 1.24 -15.21
CA LEU A 12 18.78 -0.09 -14.68
C LEU A 12 18.03 -0.01 -13.33
N PHE A 13 18.12 1.12 -12.62
CA PHE A 13 17.28 1.37 -11.43
C PHE A 13 15.91 1.96 -11.78
N SER A 14 15.78 2.64 -12.93
CA SER A 14 14.51 3.16 -13.44
C SER A 14 13.58 2.07 -14.00
N SER A 15 14.09 0.87 -14.28
CA SER A 15 13.30 -0.23 -14.84
C SER A 15 12.84 -1.24 -13.79
N LEU A 16 13.00 -0.96 -12.49
CA LEU A 16 12.22 -1.63 -11.45
C LEU A 16 10.79 -1.09 -11.53
N ASN A 17 10.16 -1.35 -12.67
CA ASN A 17 8.73 -1.18 -12.85
C ASN A 17 8.10 -1.96 -11.72
N LEU A 18 7.43 -1.21 -10.84
CA LEU A 18 6.36 -1.65 -9.99
C LEU A 18 5.52 -2.70 -10.74
N LEU A 19 5.87 -3.98 -10.59
CA LEU A 19 4.91 -5.07 -10.70
C LEU A 19 4.11 -5.05 -9.41
N PHE A 20 3.39 -3.95 -9.17
CA PHE A 20 2.31 -3.96 -8.22
C PHE A 20 1.26 -4.86 -8.87
N GLY A 21 1.30 -6.14 -8.50
CA GLY A 21 0.20 -7.04 -8.80
C GLY A 21 -1.05 -6.39 -8.25
N GLN A 22 -2.07 -6.20 -9.10
CA GLN A 22 -3.39 -5.79 -8.63
C GLN A 22 -3.78 -6.74 -7.50
N HIS A 23 -4.12 -6.17 -6.35
CA HIS A 23 -4.57 -6.87 -5.17
C HIS A 23 -5.83 -6.18 -4.69
N LEU A 24 -6.76 -6.92 -4.12
CA LEU A 24 -7.86 -6.33 -3.37
C LEU A 24 -7.38 -6.11 -1.95
N GLU A 25 -7.74 -4.98 -1.36
CA GLU A 25 -7.49 -4.72 0.05
C GLU A 25 -8.79 -4.86 0.85
N ILE A 26 -8.72 -5.46 2.03
CA ILE A 26 -9.79 -5.35 3.03
C ILE A 26 -9.68 -3.99 3.69
N VAL A 27 -10.61 -3.09 3.40
CA VAL A 27 -10.58 -1.69 3.88
C VAL A 27 -11.54 -1.43 5.04
N ASP A 28 -12.46 -2.35 5.29
CA ASP A 28 -13.29 -2.37 6.50
C ASP A 28 -13.71 -3.80 6.88
N LEU A 29 -13.89 -4.01 8.19
CA LEU A 29 -14.33 -5.26 8.80
C LEU A 29 -15.22 -5.04 10.01
N GLU A 30 -16.42 -5.57 9.93
CA GLU A 30 -17.34 -5.67 11.05
C GLU A 30 -17.61 -7.13 11.41
N GLY A 31 -17.63 -7.44 12.71
CA GLY A 31 -18.04 -8.76 13.20
C GLY A 31 -17.09 -9.91 12.80
N LYS A 32 -17.67 -11.07 12.50
CA LYS A 32 -16.93 -12.29 12.17
C LYS A 32 -16.86 -12.49 10.66
N VAL A 33 -15.69 -12.22 10.11
CA VAL A 33 -15.35 -12.45 8.71
C VAL A 33 -14.22 -13.47 8.61
N LEU A 34 -14.41 -14.48 7.76
CA LEU A 34 -13.40 -15.50 7.46
C LEU A 34 -12.95 -15.39 6.02
N VAL A 35 -11.67 -15.65 5.78
CA VAL A 35 -11.07 -15.75 4.45
C VAL A 35 -10.35 -17.08 4.30
N ARG A 36 -10.26 -17.58 3.06
CA ARG A 36 -9.36 -18.67 2.68
C ARG A 36 -8.90 -18.49 1.26
N LYS A 37 -7.72 -19.01 0.93
CA LYS A 37 -7.30 -19.24 -0.45
C LYS A 37 -7.41 -20.74 -0.72
N VAL A 38 -8.23 -21.17 -1.67
CA VAL A 38 -8.47 -22.60 -1.89
C VAL A 38 -7.15 -23.31 -2.27
N PRO A 39 -6.81 -24.48 -1.67
CA PRO A 39 -7.58 -25.33 -0.75
C PRO A 39 -7.24 -25.14 0.75
N LEU A 40 -6.65 -24.00 1.13
CA LEU A 40 -6.29 -23.72 2.52
C LEU A 40 -7.53 -23.62 3.43
N THR A 41 -7.29 -23.78 4.73
CA THR A 41 -8.31 -23.65 5.77
C THR A 41 -8.78 -22.21 5.95
N TRP A 42 -10.02 -22.05 6.40
CA TRP A 42 -10.56 -20.75 6.81
C TRP A 42 -9.77 -20.16 7.98
N GLN A 43 -9.48 -18.86 7.88
CA GLN A 43 -8.88 -18.04 8.93
C GLN A 43 -9.65 -16.73 9.08
N SER A 44 -9.51 -16.05 10.20
CA SER A 44 -10.11 -14.72 10.38
C SER A 44 -9.52 -13.72 9.38
N ALA A 45 -10.39 -12.90 8.80
CA ALA A 45 -9.99 -11.74 8.01
C ALA A 45 -9.26 -10.72 8.90
N LYS A 46 -8.44 -9.87 8.28
CA LYS A 46 -7.77 -8.76 8.95
C LYS A 46 -7.87 -7.50 8.08
N LEU A 47 -8.03 -6.35 8.73
CA LEU A 47 -7.98 -5.05 8.07
C LEU A 47 -6.61 -4.87 7.39
N GLY A 48 -6.59 -4.25 6.21
CA GLY A 48 -5.39 -4.08 5.38
C GLY A 48 -4.88 -5.37 4.72
N MET A 49 -5.61 -6.48 4.82
CA MET A 49 -5.19 -7.73 4.20
C MET A 49 -5.38 -7.68 2.69
N PHE A 50 -4.32 -7.99 1.95
CA PHE A 50 -4.39 -8.15 0.51
C PHE A 50 -4.91 -9.53 0.10
N LEU A 51 -5.86 -9.54 -0.83
CA LEU A 51 -6.49 -10.71 -1.42
C LEU A 51 -6.21 -10.75 -2.92
N ASP A 52 -6.03 -11.94 -3.45
CA ASP A 52 -5.89 -12.17 -4.89
C ASP A 52 -6.94 -13.18 -5.40
N LYS A 53 -6.80 -13.63 -6.64
CA LYS A 53 -7.70 -14.63 -7.22
C LYS A 53 -7.74 -15.91 -6.37
N ASP A 54 -8.88 -16.59 -6.41
CA ASP A 54 -9.16 -17.84 -5.68
C ASP A 54 -9.27 -17.70 -4.15
N TYR A 55 -9.25 -16.47 -3.64
CA TYR A 55 -9.74 -16.21 -2.29
C TYR A 55 -11.25 -16.36 -2.22
N GLU A 56 -11.71 -16.92 -1.11
CA GLU A 56 -13.09 -16.91 -0.69
C GLU A 56 -13.23 -16.15 0.63
N LEU A 57 -14.34 -15.46 0.77
CA LEU A 57 -14.75 -14.73 1.95
C LEU A 57 -16.08 -15.26 2.46
N LYS A 58 -16.25 -15.24 3.79
CA LYS A 58 -17.48 -15.61 4.47
C LYS A 58 -17.75 -14.63 5.60
N THR A 59 -18.91 -14.00 5.56
CA THR A 59 -19.43 -13.15 6.64
C THR A 59 -20.51 -13.91 7.40
N TYR A 60 -20.53 -13.76 8.72
CA TYR A 60 -21.60 -14.32 9.58
C TYR A 60 -22.65 -13.24 9.88
N SER A 61 -23.60 -13.53 10.76
CA SER A 61 -24.60 -12.54 11.20
C SER A 61 -23.94 -11.35 11.92
N ASN A 62 -24.49 -10.15 11.71
CA ASN A 62 -23.94 -8.87 12.17
C ASN A 62 -22.46 -8.73 11.81
N SER A 63 -22.11 -9.09 10.56
CA SER A 63 -20.74 -9.00 10.06
C SER A 63 -20.74 -8.47 8.64
N SER A 64 -19.76 -7.65 8.31
CA SER A 64 -19.61 -7.07 6.97
C SER A 64 -18.14 -6.91 6.62
N CYS A 65 -17.83 -6.76 5.33
CA CYS A 65 -16.48 -6.55 4.85
C CYS A 65 -16.50 -5.69 3.61
N ILE A 66 -15.69 -4.64 3.56
CA ILE A 66 -15.50 -3.82 2.36
C ILE A 66 -14.16 -4.19 1.73
N LEU A 67 -14.19 -4.48 0.43
CA LEU A 67 -13.03 -4.75 -0.39
C LEU A 67 -12.84 -3.61 -1.39
N ALA A 68 -11.62 -3.08 -1.47
CA ALA A 68 -11.24 -2.10 -2.46
C ALA A 68 -10.38 -2.72 -3.57
N PHE A 69 -10.64 -2.30 -4.81
CA PHE A 69 -9.87 -2.70 -6.00
C PHE A 69 -8.83 -1.65 -6.40
N ASP A 70 -8.89 -0.46 -5.79
CA ASP A 70 -7.97 0.65 -5.94
C ASP A 70 -7.75 1.35 -4.60
N SER A 71 -6.69 2.16 -4.52
CA SER A 71 -6.29 2.90 -3.32
C SER A 71 -7.24 4.07 -3.00
N GLU A 72 -7.85 4.62 -4.04
CA GLU A 72 -8.73 5.79 -4.00
C GLU A 72 -10.14 5.47 -3.51
N LEU A 73 -10.44 4.19 -3.27
CA LEU A 73 -11.73 3.66 -2.83
C LEU A 73 -12.88 3.98 -3.80
N GLU A 74 -12.57 4.13 -5.09
CA GLU A 74 -13.56 4.44 -6.13
C GLU A 74 -14.22 3.18 -6.70
N ASN A 75 -13.53 2.05 -6.66
CA ASN A 75 -14.03 0.73 -7.02
C ASN A 75 -14.01 -0.17 -5.79
N VAL A 76 -15.16 -0.34 -5.17
CA VAL A 76 -15.32 -1.08 -3.93
C VAL A 76 -16.51 -2.03 -4.00
N ILE A 77 -16.45 -3.09 -3.20
CA ILE A 77 -17.62 -3.89 -2.88
C ILE A 77 -17.78 -4.05 -1.37
N LYS A 78 -19.02 -3.98 -0.88
CA LYS A 78 -19.37 -4.39 0.49
C LYS A 78 -20.04 -5.75 0.45
N ILE A 79 -19.48 -6.71 1.18
CA ILE A 79 -20.06 -8.03 1.41
C ILE A 79 -20.85 -7.97 2.70
N SER A 80 -22.17 -8.09 2.62
CA SER A 80 -23.08 -8.02 3.76
C SER A 80 -23.03 -9.28 4.63
N GLU A 81 -23.76 -9.29 5.74
CA GLU A 81 -23.86 -10.45 6.62
C GLU A 81 -24.37 -11.71 5.90
N ASN A 82 -24.05 -12.87 6.46
CA ASN A 82 -24.51 -14.18 5.97
C ASN A 82 -24.18 -14.44 4.49
N SER A 83 -23.05 -13.93 4.01
CA SER A 83 -22.64 -14.01 2.61
C SER A 83 -21.42 -14.91 2.41
N GLN A 84 -21.33 -15.53 1.24
CA GLN A 84 -20.15 -16.25 0.78
C GLN A 84 -19.80 -15.86 -0.65
N VAL A 85 -18.57 -15.35 -0.81
CA VAL A 85 -18.08 -14.74 -2.04
C VAL A 85 -16.74 -15.36 -2.42
N LYS A 86 -16.51 -15.57 -3.71
CA LYS A 86 -15.23 -15.97 -4.29
C LYS A 86 -14.72 -14.89 -5.24
N ILE A 87 -13.44 -14.54 -5.10
CA ILE A 87 -12.74 -13.69 -6.08
C ILE A 87 -12.30 -14.60 -7.23
N GLU A 88 -12.96 -14.49 -8.38
CA GLU A 88 -12.65 -15.33 -9.55
C GLU A 88 -11.53 -14.75 -10.40
N SER A 89 -11.50 -13.43 -10.54
CA SER A 89 -10.54 -12.71 -11.36
C SER A 89 -10.35 -11.29 -10.86
N LEU A 90 -9.12 -10.79 -10.96
CA LEU A 90 -8.76 -9.40 -10.69
C LEU A 90 -8.80 -8.56 -11.97
N PHE A 91 -8.70 -9.21 -13.14
CA PHE A 91 -8.64 -8.53 -14.42
C PHE A 91 -9.21 -9.38 -15.59
N PRO A 92 -10.36 -8.99 -16.17
CA PRO A 92 -11.35 -8.08 -15.59
C PRO A 92 -11.85 -8.57 -14.22
N SER A 93 -12.18 -7.65 -13.33
CA SER A 93 -12.65 -7.98 -11.98
C SER A 93 -13.94 -8.78 -12.04
N ARG A 94 -13.92 -9.96 -11.41
CA ARG A 94 -15.08 -10.86 -11.33
C ARG A 94 -15.15 -11.48 -9.97
N VAL A 95 -16.32 -11.34 -9.34
CA VAL A 95 -16.65 -11.98 -8.08
C VAL A 95 -17.83 -12.93 -8.29
N PHE A 96 -17.83 -14.04 -7.56
CA PHE A 96 -18.91 -14.99 -7.54
C PHE A 96 -19.55 -15.01 -6.15
N ILE A 97 -20.84 -14.77 -6.07
CA ILE A 97 -21.63 -14.90 -4.84
C ILE A 97 -22.40 -16.22 -4.87
N SER A 98 -22.12 -17.09 -3.91
CA SER A 98 -22.87 -18.35 -3.76
C SER A 98 -24.05 -18.22 -2.81
N GLN A 99 -24.06 -17.19 -1.98
CA GLN A 99 -25.13 -16.84 -1.04
C GLN A 99 -24.90 -15.43 -0.50
N GLY A 100 -25.98 -14.71 -0.22
CA GLY A 100 -25.98 -13.46 0.53
C GLY A 100 -26.16 -12.24 -0.36
N ARG A 101 -25.51 -11.12 0.00
CA ARG A 101 -25.68 -9.82 -0.66
C ARG A 101 -24.33 -9.09 -0.81
N ILE A 102 -24.14 -8.43 -1.95
CA ILE A 102 -23.00 -7.57 -2.25
C ILE A 102 -23.51 -6.21 -2.77
N PHE A 103 -22.96 -5.13 -2.23
CA PHE A 103 -23.06 -3.79 -2.79
C PHE A 103 -21.82 -3.56 -3.65
N SER A 104 -22.00 -3.04 -4.87
CA SER A 104 -20.91 -2.72 -5.77
C SER A 104 -20.99 -1.25 -6.14
N LEU A 105 -19.90 -0.51 -5.91
CA LEU A 105 -19.70 0.83 -6.43
C LEU A 105 -18.45 0.80 -7.28
N ILE A 106 -18.61 1.00 -8.59
CA ILE A 106 -17.54 0.89 -9.57
C ILE A 106 -17.51 2.20 -10.35
N LYS A 107 -16.33 2.77 -10.59
CA LYS A 107 -16.15 4.03 -11.31
C LYS A 107 -15.09 3.91 -12.41
N ASP A 108 -15.40 4.48 -13.57
CA ASP A 108 -14.46 4.81 -14.63
C ASP A 108 -13.51 3.69 -15.10
N LEU A 109 -13.99 2.44 -15.16
CA LEU A 109 -13.18 1.35 -15.72
C LEU A 109 -12.88 1.58 -17.21
N ARG A 110 -11.60 1.47 -17.59
CA ARG A 110 -11.09 1.68 -18.96
C ARG A 110 -11.83 0.84 -19.99
N GLN A 111 -11.95 1.30 -21.26
CA GLN A 111 -12.79 0.69 -22.32
C GLN A 111 -12.67 -0.84 -22.51
N ALA A 112 -11.55 -1.48 -22.13
CA ALA A 112 -11.38 -2.93 -22.20
C ALA A 112 -11.76 -3.72 -20.93
N GLN A 113 -12.18 -3.03 -19.86
CA GLN A 113 -12.46 -3.58 -18.53
C GLN A 113 -13.96 -3.52 -18.21
N SER A 114 -14.41 -4.46 -17.39
CA SER A 114 -15.75 -4.52 -16.81
C SER A 114 -15.64 -5.15 -15.42
N PHE A 115 -16.46 -4.71 -14.48
CA PHE A 115 -16.69 -5.43 -13.25
C PHE A 115 -17.89 -6.37 -13.42
N LYS A 116 -17.79 -7.59 -12.89
CA LYS A 116 -18.88 -8.58 -12.98
C LYS A 116 -19.14 -9.24 -11.63
N VAL A 117 -20.40 -9.27 -11.23
CA VAL A 117 -20.91 -10.13 -10.16
C VAL A 117 -21.61 -11.33 -10.79
N ARG A 118 -21.16 -12.53 -10.45
CA ARG A 118 -21.74 -13.78 -10.92
C ARG A 118 -22.47 -14.47 -9.78
N THR A 119 -23.67 -14.97 -10.05
CA THR A 119 -24.41 -15.91 -9.20
C THR A 119 -24.41 -17.29 -9.87
N PRO A 120 -25.00 -18.33 -9.27
CA PRO A 120 -25.17 -19.62 -9.94
C PRO A 120 -25.98 -19.53 -11.25
N VAL A 121 -26.91 -18.58 -11.34
CA VAL A 121 -27.91 -18.49 -12.42
C VAL A 121 -27.81 -17.22 -13.26
N ALA A 122 -26.95 -16.27 -12.90
CA ALA A 122 -26.88 -14.99 -13.59
C ALA A 122 -25.49 -14.32 -13.50
N VAL A 123 -25.26 -13.35 -14.39
CA VAL A 123 -24.12 -12.44 -14.35
C VAL A 123 -24.64 -11.02 -14.53
N ALA A 124 -24.37 -10.14 -13.57
CA ALA A 124 -24.53 -8.71 -13.72
C ALA A 124 -23.16 -8.05 -13.92
N GLY A 125 -23.07 -7.06 -14.80
CA GLY A 125 -21.81 -6.36 -15.01
C GLY A 125 -21.93 -5.02 -15.68
N ALA A 126 -20.96 -4.18 -15.40
CA ALA A 126 -20.89 -2.82 -15.90
C ALA A 126 -19.46 -2.27 -15.80
N ARG A 127 -19.30 -1.00 -16.16
CA ARG A 127 -18.01 -0.30 -16.25
C ARG A 127 -17.88 0.87 -15.27
N GLY A 128 -19.01 1.43 -14.87
CA GLY A 128 -19.13 2.47 -13.86
C GLY A 128 -20.62 2.57 -13.52
N THR A 129 -20.97 2.26 -12.27
CA THR A 129 -22.35 2.20 -11.73
C THR A 129 -22.31 1.70 -10.28
N GLY A 130 -23.38 2.00 -9.55
CA GLY A 130 -23.69 1.49 -8.23
C GLY A 130 -24.87 0.51 -8.29
N TRP A 131 -24.70 -0.70 -7.76
CA TRP A 131 -25.78 -1.68 -7.72
C TRP A 131 -25.65 -2.67 -6.55
N ILE A 132 -26.74 -3.36 -6.26
CA ILE A 132 -26.80 -4.44 -5.26
C ILE A 132 -27.03 -5.75 -6.00
N SER A 133 -26.31 -6.81 -5.61
CA SER A 133 -26.51 -8.17 -6.09
C SER A 133 -26.79 -9.10 -4.90
N SER A 134 -27.88 -9.85 -4.94
CA SER A 134 -28.23 -10.83 -3.91
C SER A 134 -28.41 -12.23 -4.50
N PHE A 135 -28.13 -13.27 -3.71
CA PHE A 135 -28.44 -14.64 -4.08
C PHE A 135 -28.86 -15.48 -2.85
N GLY A 136 -30.01 -16.15 -2.95
CA GLY A 136 -30.57 -16.98 -1.88
C GLY A 136 -31.46 -18.12 -2.37
N GLY A 137 -31.31 -18.52 -3.63
CA GLY A 137 -32.20 -19.42 -4.36
C GLY A 137 -32.35 -18.88 -5.78
N SER A 138 -32.97 -17.71 -5.89
CA SER A 138 -32.90 -16.82 -7.06
C SER A 138 -31.80 -15.77 -6.88
N ALA A 139 -31.44 -15.12 -8.00
CA ALA A 139 -30.59 -13.94 -8.02
C ALA A 139 -31.44 -12.68 -8.13
N GLU A 140 -31.04 -11.61 -7.46
CA GLU A 140 -31.70 -10.31 -7.55
C GLU A 140 -30.64 -9.24 -7.78
N PHE A 141 -30.94 -8.30 -8.67
CA PHE A 141 -30.06 -7.18 -9.00
C PHE A 141 -30.84 -5.87 -8.94
N LEU A 142 -30.34 -4.91 -8.16
CA LEU A 142 -30.96 -3.59 -7.96
C LEU A 142 -29.99 -2.54 -8.49
N CYS A 143 -30.37 -1.78 -9.52
CA CYS A 143 -29.52 -0.75 -10.12
C CYS A 143 -29.78 0.63 -9.47
N LEU A 144 -28.77 1.16 -8.78
CA LEU A 144 -28.89 2.37 -7.96
C LEU A 144 -28.25 3.61 -8.63
N GLU A 145 -27.34 3.41 -9.58
CA GLU A 145 -26.71 4.49 -10.36
C GLU A 145 -26.53 4.04 -11.82
N ASP A 146 -26.83 4.88 -12.79
CA ASP A 146 -26.68 4.60 -14.24
C ASP A 146 -27.42 3.34 -14.74
N SER A 147 -26.70 2.27 -15.11
CA SER A 147 -27.28 1.07 -15.74
C SER A 147 -26.35 -0.14 -15.61
N ILE A 148 -26.93 -1.34 -15.44
CA ILE A 148 -26.23 -2.64 -15.41
C ILE A 148 -26.74 -3.58 -16.51
N HIS A 149 -25.84 -4.37 -17.09
CA HIS A 149 -26.20 -5.42 -18.04
C HIS A 149 -26.27 -6.78 -17.32
N ILE A 150 -27.36 -7.51 -17.52
CA ILE A 150 -27.65 -8.78 -16.85
C ILE A 150 -27.83 -9.89 -17.88
N GLN A 151 -27.21 -11.03 -17.61
CA GLN A 151 -27.33 -12.26 -18.41
C GLN A 151 -27.78 -13.41 -17.51
N GLY A 152 -28.84 -14.11 -17.89
CA GLY A 152 -29.34 -15.31 -17.21
C GLY A 152 -28.77 -16.59 -17.80
N PHE A 153 -28.56 -17.61 -16.97
CA PHE A 153 -28.00 -18.90 -17.38
C PHE A 153 -28.75 -20.06 -16.74
N ASP A 154 -29.10 -21.04 -17.56
CA ASP A 154 -29.69 -22.28 -17.09
C ASP A 154 -28.67 -23.13 -16.30
N PRO A 155 -29.10 -24.20 -15.58
CA PRO A 155 -28.17 -25.06 -14.85
C PRO A 155 -27.15 -25.82 -15.72
N GLN A 156 -27.31 -25.80 -17.04
CA GLN A 156 -26.32 -26.34 -18.00
C GLN A 156 -25.33 -25.27 -18.49
N GLY A 157 -25.52 -24.00 -18.10
CA GLY A 157 -24.70 -22.86 -18.46
C GLY A 157 -25.07 -22.22 -19.80
N ASN A 158 -26.25 -22.51 -20.36
CA ASN A 158 -26.73 -21.86 -21.57
C ASN A 158 -27.39 -20.52 -21.23
N LEU A 159 -27.16 -19.52 -22.07
CA LEU A 159 -27.81 -18.22 -21.96
C LEU A 159 -29.33 -18.35 -22.18
N THR A 160 -30.12 -17.87 -21.22
CA THR A 160 -31.59 -17.89 -21.25
C THR A 160 -32.18 -16.54 -21.66
N GLY A 161 -31.49 -15.44 -21.33
CA GLY A 161 -31.91 -14.08 -21.65
C GLY A 161 -30.87 -13.05 -21.22
N GLU A 162 -31.06 -11.82 -21.72
CA GLU A 162 -30.24 -10.65 -21.38
C GLU A 162 -31.15 -9.44 -21.24
N GLU A 163 -30.84 -8.54 -20.33
CA GLU A 163 -31.58 -7.29 -20.10
C GLU A 163 -30.64 -6.20 -19.56
N ASP A 164 -30.90 -4.96 -19.95
CA ASP A 164 -30.27 -3.79 -19.35
C ASP A 164 -31.22 -3.21 -18.30
N VAL A 165 -30.74 -3.05 -17.07
CA VAL A 165 -31.53 -2.51 -15.95
C VAL A 165 -30.99 -1.13 -15.59
N ASP A 166 -31.82 -0.13 -15.81
CA ASP A 166 -31.50 1.27 -15.53
C ASP A 166 -31.70 1.63 -14.05
N GLU A 167 -31.10 2.75 -13.66
CA GLU A 167 -31.21 3.36 -12.35
C GLU A 167 -32.66 3.44 -11.84
N GLY A 168 -32.84 3.01 -10.60
CA GLY A 168 -34.12 3.03 -9.91
C GLY A 168 -35.00 1.82 -10.23
N PHE A 169 -34.47 0.84 -10.95
CA PHE A 169 -35.11 -0.44 -11.20
C PHE A 169 -34.27 -1.63 -10.73
N GLY A 170 -34.93 -2.77 -10.59
CA GLY A 170 -34.33 -4.05 -10.29
C GLY A 170 -34.96 -5.17 -11.12
N ILE A 171 -34.32 -6.34 -11.11
CA ILE A 171 -34.80 -7.55 -11.76
C ILE A 171 -34.42 -8.79 -10.92
N GLU A 172 -35.29 -9.80 -10.96
CA GLU A 172 -35.03 -11.12 -10.40
C GLU A 172 -34.69 -12.10 -11.53
N VAL A 173 -33.75 -13.00 -11.28
CA VAL A 173 -33.43 -14.14 -12.14
C VAL A 173 -33.67 -15.41 -11.33
N ASP A 174 -34.57 -16.26 -11.81
CA ASP A 174 -35.00 -17.44 -11.07
C ASP A 174 -33.96 -18.58 -11.06
N GLU A 175 -34.31 -19.71 -10.43
CA GLU A 175 -33.43 -20.87 -10.29
C GLU A 175 -33.06 -21.54 -11.63
N ASP A 176 -33.88 -21.33 -12.67
CA ASP A 176 -33.67 -21.84 -14.02
C ASP A 176 -32.92 -20.82 -14.90
N GLY A 177 -32.57 -19.66 -14.34
CA GLY A 177 -31.89 -18.59 -15.03
C GLY A 177 -32.81 -17.69 -15.84
N GLU A 178 -34.13 -17.82 -15.75
CA GLU A 178 -35.06 -16.99 -16.50
C GLU A 178 -35.15 -15.59 -15.87
N LEU A 179 -35.12 -14.56 -16.72
CA LEU A 179 -35.24 -13.17 -16.29
C LEU A 179 -36.72 -12.84 -16.03
N GLY A 180 -37.00 -12.33 -14.83
CA GLY A 180 -38.32 -11.84 -14.44
C GLY A 180 -38.64 -10.44 -15.00
N ASP A 181 -39.75 -9.88 -14.54
CA ASP A 181 -40.13 -8.50 -14.91
C ASP A 181 -39.26 -7.47 -14.17
N ILE A 182 -38.92 -6.38 -14.87
CA ILE A 182 -38.27 -5.22 -14.25
C ILE A 182 -39.25 -4.55 -13.27
N PHE A 183 -38.79 -4.32 -12.04
CA PHE A 183 -39.57 -3.67 -10.99
C PHE A 183 -38.89 -2.39 -10.48
N LYS A 184 -39.69 -1.51 -9.88
CA LYS A 184 -39.19 -0.25 -9.33
C LYS A 184 -38.61 -0.47 -7.93
N LEU A 185 -37.46 0.12 -7.66
CA LEU A 185 -36.83 0.08 -6.34
C LEU A 185 -37.67 0.80 -5.28
N THR A 186 -37.59 0.26 -4.06
CA THR A 186 -38.28 0.75 -2.87
C THR A 186 -37.44 1.77 -2.12
N SER A 187 -38.05 2.51 -1.20
CA SER A 187 -37.30 3.42 -0.32
C SER A 187 -36.29 2.71 0.58
N GLU A 188 -36.53 1.44 0.91
CA GLU A 188 -35.61 0.61 1.72
C GLU A 188 -34.32 0.31 0.94
N ASP A 189 -34.43 -0.01 -0.35
CA ASP A 189 -33.27 -0.25 -1.21
C ASP A 189 -32.35 0.98 -1.28
N TYR A 190 -32.94 2.18 -1.35
CA TYR A 190 -32.17 3.43 -1.30
C TYR A 190 -31.56 3.68 0.08
N GLN A 191 -32.22 3.32 1.17
CA GLN A 191 -31.68 3.47 2.52
C GLN A 191 -30.47 2.56 2.73
N ASP A 192 -30.58 1.30 2.32
CA ASP A 192 -29.46 0.35 2.32
C ASP A 192 -28.27 0.90 1.51
N TRP A 193 -28.54 1.45 0.32
CA TRP A 193 -27.52 2.07 -0.52
C TRP A 193 -26.86 3.29 0.13
N GLN A 194 -27.64 4.18 0.75
CA GLN A 194 -27.07 5.34 1.44
C GLN A 194 -26.24 4.93 2.65
N GLY A 195 -26.68 3.94 3.44
CA GLY A 195 -25.90 3.44 4.58
C GLY A 195 -24.54 2.91 4.14
N PHE A 196 -24.50 2.15 3.04
CA PHE A 196 -23.22 1.73 2.45
C PHE A 196 -22.34 2.93 2.03
N LYS A 197 -22.91 3.97 1.42
CA LYS A 197 -22.15 5.15 1.01
C LYS A 197 -21.67 6.00 2.19
N GLU A 198 -22.42 6.04 3.29
CA GLU A 198 -22.01 6.68 4.54
C GLU A 198 -20.82 5.93 5.15
N ASP A 199 -20.91 4.60 5.30
CA ASP A 199 -19.79 3.78 5.81
C ASP A 199 -18.53 3.98 4.96
N LEU A 200 -18.67 4.03 3.63
CA LEU A 200 -17.55 4.28 2.73
C LEU A 200 -16.96 5.69 2.89
N GLY A 201 -17.81 6.69 3.10
CA GLY A 201 -17.41 8.07 3.33
C GLY A 201 -16.56 8.21 4.60
N GLU A 202 -16.96 7.54 5.69
CA GLU A 202 -16.20 7.52 6.94
C GLU A 202 -14.78 6.93 6.73
N ILE A 203 -14.66 5.82 6.00
CA ILE A 203 -13.37 5.19 5.70
C ILE A 203 -12.46 6.12 4.87
N VAL A 204 -13.03 6.83 3.88
CA VAL A 204 -12.29 7.78 3.05
C VAL A 204 -11.78 8.96 3.89
N GLU A 205 -12.60 9.48 4.80
CA GLU A 205 -12.21 10.56 5.71
C GLU A 205 -11.08 10.13 6.65
N GLU A 206 -11.19 8.95 7.28
CA GLU A 206 -10.15 8.41 8.16
C GLU A 206 -8.80 8.23 7.43
N ARG A 207 -8.81 7.68 6.20
CA ARG A 207 -7.58 7.52 5.40
C ARG A 207 -6.97 8.86 4.99
N GLY A 208 -7.80 9.82 4.60
CA GLY A 208 -7.33 11.17 4.24
C GLY A 208 -6.66 11.88 5.40
N GLU A 209 -7.17 11.72 6.63
CA GLU A 209 -6.53 12.27 7.82
C GLU A 209 -5.17 11.60 8.11
N GLU A 210 -5.07 10.26 8.03
CA GLU A 210 -3.81 9.53 8.25
C GLU A 210 -2.70 9.94 7.27
N GLU A 211 -3.03 10.13 5.98
CA GLU A 211 -2.06 10.61 4.98
C GLU A 211 -1.55 12.03 5.30
N THR A 212 -2.44 12.95 5.71
CA THR A 212 -2.04 14.32 6.07
C THR A 212 -1.24 14.42 7.37
N VAL A 213 -1.39 13.46 8.30
CA VAL A 213 -0.57 13.37 9.51
C VAL A 213 0.80 12.79 9.18
N GLY A 214 0.87 11.75 8.35
CA GLY A 214 2.13 11.17 7.88
C GLY A 214 2.99 12.13 7.06
N GLU A 215 2.38 12.97 6.22
CA GLU A 215 3.11 14.02 5.49
C GLU A 215 3.71 15.08 6.44
N LYS A 216 2.98 15.48 7.49
CA LYS A 216 3.49 16.44 8.48
C LYS A 216 4.64 15.89 9.33
N GLU A 217 4.59 14.60 9.71
CA GLU A 217 5.71 13.96 10.39
C GLU A 217 6.95 13.79 9.48
N GLY A 218 6.72 13.61 8.17
CA GLY A 218 7.77 13.61 7.15
C GLY A 218 8.48 14.97 7.02
N GLU A 219 7.73 16.07 6.94
CA GLU A 219 8.28 17.43 6.86
C GLU A 219 9.05 17.82 8.14
N ASP A 220 8.51 17.54 9.34
CA ASP A 220 9.22 17.77 10.62
C ASP A 220 10.50 16.92 10.73
N SER A 221 10.54 15.74 10.08
CA SER A 221 11.73 14.88 10.05
C SER A 221 12.83 15.40 9.11
N GLU A 222 12.46 16.03 7.99
CA GLU A 222 13.43 16.65 7.08
C GLU A 222 14.02 17.93 7.68
N GLU A 223 13.20 18.77 8.33
CA GLU A 223 13.69 19.99 9.00
C GLU A 223 14.60 19.65 10.21
N SER A 224 14.29 18.57 10.94
CA SER A 224 15.14 18.09 12.04
C SER A 224 16.41 17.38 11.57
N LEU A 225 16.41 16.72 10.39
CA LEU A 225 17.61 16.18 9.75
C LEU A 225 18.53 17.28 9.23
N GLU A 226 17.98 18.34 8.62
CA GLU A 226 18.76 19.50 8.17
C GLU A 226 19.38 20.26 9.36
N TYR A 227 18.65 20.40 10.46
CA TYR A 227 19.19 20.97 11.70
C TYR A 227 20.32 20.11 12.31
N MET A 228 20.15 18.78 12.31
CA MET A 228 21.17 17.83 12.78
C MET A 228 22.42 17.77 11.90
N GLU A 229 22.27 17.93 10.58
CA GLU A 229 23.39 17.96 9.63
C GLU A 229 24.22 19.25 9.82
N ASN A 230 23.56 20.39 9.97
CA ASN A 230 24.21 21.67 10.26
C ASN A 230 24.97 21.67 11.60
N LEU A 231 24.39 21.07 12.66
CA LEU A 231 25.08 20.91 13.96
C LEU A 231 26.34 20.04 13.85
N ARG A 232 26.32 19.01 13.00
CA ARG A 232 27.46 18.12 12.77
C ARG A 232 28.59 18.82 12.05
N ASP A 233 28.27 19.68 11.10
CA ASP A 233 29.26 20.44 10.34
C ASP A 233 29.91 21.54 11.19
N GLU A 234 29.15 22.23 12.06
CA GLU A 234 29.71 23.18 13.04
C GLU A 234 30.69 22.50 14.02
N ASP A 235 30.29 21.37 14.62
CA ASP A 235 31.14 20.63 15.56
C ASP A 235 32.43 20.10 14.89
N LEU A 236 32.37 19.72 13.61
CA LEU A 236 33.53 19.25 12.85
C LEU A 236 34.50 20.37 12.47
N GLU A 237 33.99 21.59 12.23
CA GLU A 237 34.85 22.75 11.97
C GLU A 237 35.60 23.21 13.22
N ASP A 238 34.96 23.17 14.39
CA ASP A 238 35.59 23.54 15.66
C ASP A 238 36.68 22.53 16.07
N VAL A 239 36.42 21.22 15.94
CA VAL A 239 37.43 20.18 16.19
C VAL A 239 38.62 20.31 15.23
N ARG A 240 38.37 20.65 13.96
CA ARG A 240 39.43 20.85 12.97
C ARG A 240 40.28 22.08 13.27
N ARG A 241 39.68 23.14 13.82
CA ARG A 241 40.37 24.37 14.23
C ARG A 241 41.29 24.11 15.43
N GLU A 242 40.78 23.43 16.46
CA GLU A 242 41.58 23.03 17.63
C GLU A 242 42.77 22.13 17.24
N THR A 243 42.55 21.17 16.34
CA THR A 243 43.61 20.25 15.89
C THR A 243 44.72 20.97 15.12
N GLN A 244 44.40 22.01 14.35
CA GLN A 244 45.41 22.81 13.63
C GLN A 244 46.20 23.73 14.57
N GLU A 245 45.54 24.29 15.59
CA GLU A 245 46.20 25.13 16.59
C GLU A 245 47.16 24.31 17.44
N ASP A 246 46.77 23.12 17.90
CA ASP A 246 47.64 22.21 18.67
C ASP A 246 48.86 21.75 17.86
N GLN A 247 48.68 21.38 16.59
CA GLN A 247 49.79 20.99 15.72
C GLN A 247 50.78 22.13 15.48
N SER A 248 50.29 23.37 15.42
CA SER A 248 51.15 24.55 15.23
C SER A 248 51.95 24.91 16.50
N GLN A 249 51.39 24.68 17.69
CA GLN A 249 52.08 24.89 18.96
C GLN A 249 53.16 23.83 19.20
N VAL A 250 52.85 22.56 18.94
CA VAL A 250 53.80 21.45 19.03
C VAL A 250 54.99 21.67 18.09
N PHE A 251 54.74 22.13 16.86
CA PHE A 251 55.80 22.43 15.90
C PHE A 251 56.69 23.61 16.32
N GLN A 252 56.16 24.60 17.04
CA GLN A 252 56.95 25.72 17.56
C GLN A 252 57.78 25.32 18.79
N GLU A 253 57.26 24.46 19.66
CA GLU A 253 58.01 23.94 20.81
C GLU A 253 59.15 23.02 20.38
N GLU A 254 58.92 22.15 19.39
CA GLU A 254 59.95 21.22 18.87
C GLU A 254 61.11 22.00 18.23
N LYS A 255 60.79 23.07 17.49
CA LYS A 255 61.80 23.96 16.88
C LYS A 255 62.59 24.76 17.92
N ARG A 256 61.96 25.13 19.04
CA ARG A 256 62.62 25.84 20.16
C ARG A 256 63.55 24.92 20.94
N ALA A 257 63.16 23.66 21.14
CA ALA A 257 63.99 22.65 21.78
C ALA A 257 65.24 22.27 20.95
N GLU A 258 65.12 22.24 19.62
CA GLU A 258 66.27 22.04 18.72
C GLU A 258 67.27 23.21 18.74
N GLU A 259 66.81 24.45 18.94
CA GLU A 259 67.68 25.62 19.06
C GLU A 259 68.42 25.66 20.41
N GLU A 260 67.78 25.26 21.52
CA GLU A 260 68.41 25.17 22.85
C GLU A 260 69.47 24.03 22.93
N GLN A 261 69.30 22.94 22.17
CA GLN A 261 70.32 21.89 22.07
C GLN A 261 71.53 22.29 21.22
N ARG A 262 71.38 23.21 20.26
CA ARG A 262 72.51 23.75 19.49
C ARG A 262 73.37 24.70 20.31
N ASP A 263 72.77 25.46 21.24
CA ASP A 263 73.49 26.45 22.04
C ASP A 263 74.31 25.81 23.18
N THR A 264 73.91 24.63 23.66
CA THR A 264 74.65 23.87 24.68
C THR A 264 75.88 23.12 24.15
N THR A 265 76.03 22.98 22.83
CA THR A 265 77.19 22.30 22.21
C THR A 265 78.37 23.28 21.95
N ILE A 266 78.16 24.60 22.04
CA ILE A 266 79.18 25.63 21.81
C ILE A 266 79.54 26.33 23.14
N SER A 267 79.81 25.58 24.21
CA SER A 267 80.40 26.17 25.43
C SER A 267 81.27 25.22 26.28
N GLY A 268 81.62 24.04 25.75
CA GLY A 268 82.33 23.00 26.49
C GLY A 268 83.59 22.45 25.82
N GLU A 269 84.49 23.29 25.31
CA GLU A 269 85.89 22.88 25.04
C GLU A 269 86.86 23.78 25.79
N GLY A 270 87.32 23.28 26.94
CA GLY A 270 88.42 23.84 27.71
C GLY A 270 89.27 22.73 28.33
N GLY A 271 90.55 22.71 27.95
CA GLY A 271 91.64 22.37 28.87
C GLY A 271 91.99 20.90 29.11
N GLN A 272 93.11 20.49 28.51
CA GLN A 272 94.25 19.76 29.10
C GLN A 272 93.98 18.72 30.21
N ASP A 273 94.50 17.50 30.03
CA ASP A 273 95.37 16.94 31.08
C ASP A 273 96.43 15.96 30.54
N GLU A 274 97.64 16.12 31.07
CA GLU A 274 98.83 15.34 30.78
C GLU A 274 98.92 14.09 31.68
N GLY A 275 99.52 13.02 31.14
CA GLY A 275 100.58 12.31 31.86
C GLY A 275 100.21 11.16 32.81
N GLY A 276 100.80 9.99 32.54
CA GLY A 276 101.51 9.28 33.62
C GLY A 276 101.23 7.79 33.83
N THR A 277 101.86 6.96 33.01
CA THR A 277 102.72 5.81 33.36
C THR A 277 102.28 4.68 34.32
N LEU A 278 102.60 3.45 33.85
CA LEU A 278 103.22 2.30 34.56
C LEU A 278 102.31 1.54 35.56
N GLN A 279 102.31 0.21 35.68
CA GLN A 279 103.05 -0.92 35.11
C GLN A 279 102.41 -2.20 35.71
N THR A 280 102.51 -3.35 35.02
CA THR A 280 102.55 -4.73 35.57
C THR A 280 101.33 -5.23 36.39
N GLN A 281 100.90 -6.48 36.29
CA GLN A 281 101.51 -7.73 35.85
C GLN A 281 100.38 -8.67 35.43
#